data_AF-A0A8S2W824-F1
#
_entry.id   AF-A0A8S2W824-F1
#
_cell.length_a   1.000
_cell.length_b   1.000
_cell.length_c   1.000
_cell.angle_alpha   90.00
_cell.angle_beta   90.00
_cell.angle_gamma   90.00
#
_symmetry.space_group_name_H-M   'P 1'
#
loop_
_entity.id
_entity.type
_entity.pdbx_description
1 polymer ?
#
loop_
_entity_poly.entity_id
_entity_poly.type
_entity_poly.pdbx_seq_one_letter_code
_entity_poly.pdbx_strand_id
1 'polypeptide(L)'
;MVPIRNRFIISGGSLLSASMADDDVVIKRGGGYIGAFGTRIDTIANEAAAAAGITTVPSSPYHVTLVTKDEIRQLSTDSSNKLSDLYENATKIDTKHLISLGIGGDPKSVCWVIIIWNAGNLFRKKHGLLIKHFHITLSTTDDHSLDKSIYSLHGSFLIDNFDLNAIDHLVLSYNLADQFDQANLYAREMCIRFPNSEKGWLRLGDIARRNEQYKLAILANARAMHLADGQGSGKIRDYCCRRM
;
A
#
# COMPACT_ATOMS: atom_id res chain seq x y z
N MET A 1 -50.73 -9.07 22.31
CA MET A 1 -50.81 -7.63 22.00
C MET A 1 -49.40 -7.07 22.12
N VAL A 2 -48.80 -6.76 20.96
CA VAL A 2 -47.59 -5.99 20.62
C VAL A 2 -46.24 -6.24 21.35
N PRO A 3 -45.19 -6.68 20.64
CA PRO A 3 -43.80 -6.61 21.09
C PRO A 3 -43.14 -5.28 20.67
N ILE A 4 -42.41 -4.65 21.59
CA ILE A 4 -41.64 -3.42 21.33
C ILE A 4 -40.34 -3.82 20.61
N ARG A 5 -40.25 -3.49 19.32
CA ARG A 5 -39.02 -3.52 18.52
C ARG A 5 -38.28 -2.20 18.71
N ASN A 6 -37.11 -2.23 19.36
CA ASN A 6 -36.16 -1.11 19.27
C ASN A 6 -35.45 -1.16 17.91
N ARG A 7 -35.91 -0.31 16.99
CA ARG A 7 -35.17 0.12 15.80
C ARG A 7 -34.27 1.27 16.23
N PHE A 8 -32.95 1.11 16.13
CA PHE A 8 -32.06 2.26 16.01
C PHE A 8 -32.10 2.76 14.57
N ILE A 9 -32.51 4.01 14.42
CA ILE A 9 -32.61 4.77 13.18
C ILE A 9 -31.22 5.29 12.84
N ILE A 10 -30.73 4.96 11.64
CA ILE A 10 -29.61 5.62 10.99
C ILE A 10 -30.12 6.98 10.51
N SER A 11 -29.70 8.07 11.16
CA SER A 11 -29.95 9.42 10.65
C SER A 11 -28.94 9.77 9.58
N GLY A 12 -29.42 9.96 8.35
CA GLY A 12 -28.66 10.52 7.25
C GLY A 12 -28.31 11.99 7.49
N GLY A 13 -27.06 12.34 7.19
CA GLY A 13 -26.60 13.71 6.96
C GLY A 13 -25.94 13.75 5.60
N SER A 14 -26.60 14.37 4.62
CA SER A 14 -26.14 14.54 3.25
C SER A 14 -25.52 15.93 3.07
N LEU A 15 -24.30 15.93 2.51
CA LEU A 15 -23.71 16.92 1.61
C LEU A 15 -23.77 18.41 2.02
N LEU A 16 -22.68 18.87 2.62
CA LEU A 16 -22.07 20.14 2.24
C LEU A 16 -20.69 19.84 1.66
N SER A 17 -20.51 20.25 0.41
CA SER A 17 -19.31 20.13 -0.39
C SER A 17 -18.09 20.74 0.33
N ALA A 18 -17.28 19.88 0.94
CA ALA A 18 -15.89 20.23 1.21
C ALA A 18 -15.21 20.44 -0.15
N SER A 19 -14.70 21.66 -0.37
CA SER A 19 -13.80 21.96 -1.48
C SER A 19 -12.75 20.85 -1.59
N MET A 20 -12.47 20.41 -2.81
CA MET A 20 -11.33 19.54 -3.13
C MET A 20 -10.04 20.21 -2.61
N ALA A 21 -9.69 19.91 -1.36
CA ALA A 21 -8.40 20.26 -0.79
C ALA A 21 -7.40 19.38 -1.52
N ASP A 22 -6.42 20.03 -2.16
CA ASP A 22 -5.36 19.42 -2.95
C ASP A 22 -4.86 18.13 -2.28
N ASP A 23 -5.10 17.00 -2.94
CA ASP A 23 -4.69 15.65 -2.56
C ASP A 23 -3.19 15.47 -2.87
N ASP A 24 -2.39 16.49 -2.54
CA ASP A 24 -1.11 16.73 -3.17
C ASP A 24 0.00 16.15 -2.30
N VAL A 25 0.30 14.88 -2.57
CA VAL A 25 1.55 14.28 -2.14
C VAL A 25 2.65 14.74 -3.08
N VAL A 26 3.58 15.52 -2.55
CA VAL A 26 4.72 16.08 -3.29
C VAL A 26 5.99 15.35 -2.90
N ILE A 27 6.75 14.92 -3.91
CA ILE A 27 8.09 14.39 -3.70
C ILE A 27 9.08 15.55 -3.59
N LYS A 28 9.83 15.58 -2.49
CA LYS A 28 10.84 16.61 -2.22
C LYS A 28 12.17 15.99 -1.84
N ARG A 29 13.24 16.74 -2.09
CA ARG A 29 14.58 16.45 -1.61
C ARG A 29 14.94 17.41 -0.48
N GLY A 30 15.43 16.88 0.63
CA GLY A 30 15.86 17.66 1.80
C GLY A 30 16.75 16.82 2.71
N GLY A 31 17.66 17.44 3.46
CA GLY A 31 18.50 16.72 4.45
C GLY A 31 19.38 15.59 3.90
N GLY A 32 19.53 15.49 2.58
CA GLY A 32 20.24 14.41 1.90
C GLY A 32 19.40 13.15 1.63
N TYR A 33 18.06 13.20 1.69
CA TYR A 33 17.17 12.10 1.32
C TYR A 33 16.08 12.57 0.31
N ILE A 34 15.34 11.62 -0.27
CA ILE A 34 14.15 11.88 -1.08
C ILE A 34 12.95 11.32 -0.33
N GLY A 35 11.93 12.14 -0.11
CA GLY A 35 10.72 11.77 0.63
C GLY A 35 9.44 12.27 -0.03
N ALA A 36 8.34 11.62 0.30
CA ALA A 36 6.98 12.06 -0.03
C ALA A 36 6.39 12.82 1.16
N PHE A 37 5.84 14.00 0.90
CA PHE A 37 5.30 14.95 1.88
C PHE A 37 3.94 15.46 1.39
N GLY A 38 3.19 16.15 2.24
CA GLY A 38 1.99 16.88 1.84
C GLY A 38 0.80 16.57 2.71
N THR A 39 -0.31 17.27 2.43
CA THR A 39 -1.55 17.24 3.20
C THR A 39 -2.07 15.82 3.41
N ARG A 40 -2.05 14.97 2.38
CA ARG A 40 -2.48 13.57 2.50
C ARG A 40 -1.60 12.75 3.44
N ILE A 41 -0.29 12.96 3.45
CA ILE A 41 0.62 12.28 4.39
C ILE A 41 0.32 12.73 5.82
N ASP A 42 0.12 14.04 6.02
CA ASP A 42 -0.23 14.60 7.31
C ASP A 42 -1.59 14.09 7.81
N THR A 43 -2.60 14.02 6.93
CA THR A 43 -3.92 13.46 7.25
C THR A 43 -3.81 12.02 7.70
N ILE A 44 -3.13 11.15 6.94
CA ILE A 44 -2.92 9.74 7.31
C ILE A 44 -2.26 9.64 8.69
N ALA A 45 -1.22 10.43 8.93
CA ALA A 45 -0.48 10.40 10.19
C ALA A 45 -1.35 10.87 11.37
N ASN A 46 -2.08 11.97 11.20
CA ASN A 46 -2.91 12.56 12.25
C ASN A 46 -4.13 11.68 12.57
N GLU A 47 -4.78 11.10 11.57
CA GLU A 47 -5.90 10.17 11.76
C GLU A 47 -5.45 8.92 12.53
N ALA A 48 -4.30 8.35 12.17
CA ALA A 48 -3.72 7.23 12.88
C ALA A 48 -3.33 7.60 14.32
N ALA A 49 -2.64 8.72 14.51
CA ALA A 49 -2.24 9.19 15.83
C ALA A 49 -3.47 9.39 16.74
N ALA A 50 -4.52 10.03 16.23
CA ALA A 50 -5.78 10.22 16.95
C ALA A 50 -6.45 8.88 17.32
N ALA A 51 -6.51 7.93 16.39
CA ALA A 51 -7.09 6.61 16.62
C ALA A 51 -6.35 5.80 17.71
N ALA A 52 -5.03 5.98 17.83
CA ALA A 52 -4.21 5.35 18.88
C ALA A 52 -4.08 6.16 20.18
N GLY A 53 -4.69 7.34 20.27
CA GLY A 53 -4.54 8.23 21.42
C GLY A 53 -3.12 8.78 21.59
N ILE A 54 -2.35 8.89 20.49
CA ILE A 54 -1.02 9.48 20.47
C ILE A 54 -1.17 11.00 20.43
N THR A 55 -0.70 11.68 21.47
CA THR A 55 -0.81 13.15 21.58
C THR A 55 0.51 13.88 21.29
N THR A 56 1.58 13.14 20.97
CA THR A 56 2.88 13.73 20.69
C THR A 56 2.88 14.43 19.35
N VAL A 57 3.39 15.66 19.32
CA VAL A 57 3.60 16.42 18.09
C VAL A 57 4.97 16.06 17.53
N PRO A 58 5.10 15.69 16.25
CA PRO A 58 6.39 15.38 15.66
C PRO A 58 7.27 16.63 15.58
N SER A 59 8.57 16.46 15.76
CA SER A 59 9.56 17.55 15.66
C SER A 59 9.86 17.98 14.22
N SER A 60 9.38 17.21 13.24
CA SER A 60 9.54 17.45 11.80
C SER A 60 8.25 17.10 11.07
N PRO A 61 8.00 17.67 9.86
CA PRO A 61 6.85 17.28 9.05
C PRO A 61 6.79 15.78 8.80
N TYR A 62 5.58 15.22 8.76
CA TYR A 62 5.39 13.82 8.41
C TYR A 62 5.83 13.58 6.98
N HIS A 63 6.44 12.42 6.76
CA HIS A 63 6.94 12.05 5.45
C HIS A 63 7.08 10.54 5.33
N VAL A 64 7.08 10.07 4.08
CA VAL A 64 7.50 8.71 3.73
C VAL A 64 8.86 8.80 3.05
N THR A 65 9.88 8.19 3.65
CA THR A 65 11.23 8.17 3.06
C THR A 65 11.30 7.17 1.88
N LEU A 66 11.42 7.72 0.67
CA LEU A 66 11.55 6.96 -0.58
C LEU A 66 12.98 6.48 -0.82
N VAL A 67 13.97 7.37 -0.64
CA VAL A 67 15.40 7.05 -0.75
C VAL A 67 16.14 7.68 0.42
N THR A 68 16.89 6.89 1.16
CA THR A 68 17.65 7.34 2.33
C THR A 68 18.93 8.07 1.95
N LYS A 69 19.54 8.74 2.92
CA LYS A 69 20.83 9.41 2.75
C LYS A 69 21.96 8.45 2.37
N ASP A 70 21.98 7.26 2.95
CA ASP A 70 23.03 6.28 2.70
C ASP A 70 22.84 5.62 1.33
N GLU A 71 21.60 5.37 0.92
CA GLU A 71 21.28 4.91 -0.43
C GLU A 71 21.72 5.92 -1.50
N ILE A 72 21.48 7.23 -1.29
CA ILE A 72 21.95 8.27 -2.21
C ILE A 72 23.48 8.29 -2.30
N ARG A 73 24.17 8.12 -1.17
CA ARG A 73 25.64 8.07 -1.14
C ARG A 73 26.17 6.87 -1.94
N GLN A 74 25.59 5.68 -1.73
CA GLN A 74 25.95 4.46 -2.45
C GLN A 74 25.69 4.59 -3.96
N LEU A 75 24.53 5.14 -4.33
CA LEU A 75 24.19 5.38 -5.74
C LEU A 75 25.08 6.43 -6.40
N SER A 76 25.65 7.38 -5.65
CA SER A 76 26.51 8.43 -6.18
C SER A 76 27.95 7.95 -6.41
N THR A 77 28.40 6.93 -5.68
CA THR A 77 29.72 6.31 -5.89
C THR A 77 29.73 5.43 -7.13
N ASP A 78 28.61 4.78 -7.44
CA ASP A 78 28.40 4.11 -8.72
C ASP A 78 28.05 5.17 -9.78
N SER A 79 29.00 5.52 -10.65
CA SER A 79 28.91 6.66 -11.59
C SER A 79 27.77 6.59 -12.65
N SER A 80 26.86 5.64 -12.50
CA SER A 80 25.73 5.35 -13.40
C SER A 80 24.48 6.21 -13.15
N ASN A 81 24.31 6.79 -11.95
CA ASN A 81 23.10 7.54 -11.61
C ASN A 81 23.41 8.97 -11.16
N LYS A 82 23.13 9.96 -12.02
CA LYS A 82 23.14 11.36 -11.57
C LYS A 82 22.00 11.58 -10.59
N LEU A 83 22.31 12.18 -9.44
CA LEU A 83 21.33 12.49 -8.40
C LEU A 83 20.18 13.39 -8.89
N SER A 84 20.45 14.26 -9.88
CA SER A 84 19.42 15.05 -10.57
C SER A 84 18.36 14.16 -11.22
N ASP A 85 18.81 13.13 -11.93
CA ASP A 85 17.95 12.25 -12.72
C ASP A 85 17.15 11.33 -11.80
N LEU A 86 17.76 10.87 -10.71
CA LEU A 86 17.06 10.13 -9.67
C LEU A 86 15.90 10.94 -9.09
N TYR A 87 16.14 12.22 -8.76
CA TYR A 87 15.11 13.10 -8.22
C TYR A 87 14.03 13.44 -9.25
N GLU A 88 14.40 13.75 -10.48
CA GLU A 88 13.45 14.04 -11.56
C GLU A 88 12.55 12.84 -11.90
N ASN A 89 13.09 11.62 -11.81
CA ASN A 89 12.28 10.41 -11.94
C ASN A 89 11.38 10.20 -10.72
N ALA A 90 11.84 10.55 -9.52
CA ALA A 90 11.07 10.40 -8.30
C ALA A 90 9.82 11.29 -8.28
N THR A 91 9.89 12.52 -8.80
CA THR A 91 8.73 13.42 -8.88
C THR A 91 7.63 12.96 -9.84
N LYS A 92 7.90 11.96 -10.69
CA LYS A 92 6.95 11.38 -11.65
C LYS A 92 6.28 10.11 -11.12
N ILE A 93 6.62 9.65 -9.91
CA ILE A 93 6.03 8.46 -9.31
C ILE A 93 4.56 8.72 -9.01
N ASP A 94 3.72 7.71 -9.24
CA ASP A 94 2.32 7.74 -8.84
C ASP A 94 2.19 7.75 -7.31
N THR A 95 1.62 8.83 -6.76
CA THR A 95 1.37 9.03 -5.34
C THR A 95 -0.09 8.77 -4.94
N LYS A 96 -0.98 8.47 -5.90
CA LYS A 96 -2.42 8.28 -5.63
C LYS A 96 -2.71 7.05 -4.77
N HIS A 97 -1.81 6.06 -4.81
CA HIS A 97 -1.98 4.77 -4.14
C HIS A 97 -1.02 4.58 -2.96
N LEU A 98 -0.96 5.58 -2.09
CA LEU A 98 -0.42 5.45 -0.73
C LEU A 98 -1.51 4.90 0.19
N ILE A 99 -1.37 3.65 0.60
CA ILE A 99 -2.36 2.93 1.41
C ILE A 99 -1.82 2.76 2.83
N SER A 100 -2.55 3.25 3.83
CA SER A 100 -2.28 3.00 5.24
C SER A 100 -2.84 1.64 5.65
N LEU A 101 -2.01 0.81 6.29
CA LEU A 101 -2.46 -0.48 6.86
C LEU A 101 -2.77 -0.39 8.35
N GLY A 102 -2.42 0.72 9.00
CA GLY A 102 -2.54 0.88 10.44
C GLY A 102 -1.20 1.21 11.11
N ILE A 103 -1.21 1.12 12.43
CA ILE A 103 -0.10 1.55 13.29
C ILE A 103 0.74 0.35 13.67
N GLY A 104 2.06 0.50 13.57
CA GLY A 104 3.02 -0.43 14.14
C GLY A 104 3.76 0.14 15.34
N GLY A 105 4.34 -0.75 16.14
CA GLY A 105 5.11 -0.40 17.33
C GLY A 105 4.25 -0.22 18.59
N ASP A 106 4.79 0.54 19.54
CA ASP A 106 4.13 0.87 20.81
C ASP A 106 3.73 2.35 20.81
N PRO A 107 2.43 2.68 20.90
CA PRO A 107 1.95 4.06 21.02
C PRO A 107 2.58 4.87 22.16
N LYS A 108 3.15 4.22 23.19
CA LYS A 108 3.85 4.86 24.31
C LYS A 108 5.35 5.06 24.08
N SER A 109 5.91 4.53 23.00
CA SER A 109 7.33 4.57 22.68
C SER A 109 7.51 4.90 21.18
N VAL A 110 8.20 4.06 20.42
CA VAL A 110 8.37 4.21 18.98
C VAL A 110 7.15 3.63 18.27
N CYS A 111 6.49 4.47 17.47
CA CYS A 111 5.32 4.07 16.68
C CYS A 111 5.32 4.74 15.31
N TRP A 112 4.72 4.05 14.35
CA TRP A 112 4.67 4.49 12.96
C TRP A 112 3.40 4.01 12.28
N VAL A 113 2.98 4.71 11.23
CA VAL A 113 1.97 4.21 10.30
C VAL A 113 2.66 3.37 9.24
N ILE A 114 2.15 2.17 8.97
CA ILE A 114 2.66 1.31 7.90
C ILE A 114 1.98 1.68 6.60
N ILE A 115 2.80 1.91 5.57
CA ILE A 115 2.36 2.37 4.26
C ILE A 115 2.72 1.34 3.19
N ILE A 116 1.75 0.95 2.38
CA ILE A 116 2.01 0.32 1.09
C ILE A 116 2.10 1.39 0.02
N TRP A 117 3.22 1.40 -0.70
CA TRP A 117 3.42 2.25 -1.87
C TRP A 117 4.15 1.49 -2.98
N ASN A 118 3.38 0.74 -3.77
CA ASN A 118 3.92 -0.12 -4.82
C ASN A 118 4.66 0.66 -5.91
N ALA A 119 4.19 1.86 -6.24
CA ALA A 119 4.88 2.75 -7.19
C ALA A 119 6.26 3.20 -6.65
N GLY A 120 6.36 3.51 -5.36
CA GLY A 120 7.63 3.80 -4.70
C GLY A 120 8.59 2.61 -4.74
N ASN A 121 8.09 1.40 -4.49
CA ASN A 121 8.91 0.17 -4.57
C ASN A 121 9.32 -0.20 -6.01
N LEU A 122 8.46 0.03 -7.00
CA LEU A 122 8.81 -0.09 -8.42
C LEU A 122 9.93 0.87 -8.82
N PHE A 123 9.84 2.13 -8.37
CA PHE A 123 10.91 3.11 -8.55
C PHE A 123 12.22 2.62 -7.91
N ARG A 124 12.17 2.14 -6.66
CA ARG A 124 13.35 1.60 -5.97
C ARG A 124 14.00 0.47 -6.77
N LYS A 125 13.21 -0.53 -7.20
CA LYS A 125 13.70 -1.66 -8.01
C LYS A 125 14.33 -1.20 -9.33
N LYS A 126 13.73 -0.23 -10.02
CA LYS A 126 14.25 0.35 -11.27
C LYS A 126 15.63 0.99 -11.09
N HIS A 127 15.91 1.56 -9.93
CA HIS A 127 17.17 2.23 -9.61
C HIS A 127 18.14 1.35 -8.80
N GLY A 128 17.92 0.03 -8.76
CA GLY A 128 18.80 -0.91 -8.07
C GLY A 128 18.73 -0.84 -6.54
N LEU A 129 17.73 -0.14 -5.99
CA LEU A 129 17.48 -0.07 -4.55
C LEU A 129 16.65 -1.27 -4.10
N LEU A 130 16.91 -1.75 -2.88
CA LEU A 130 16.15 -2.83 -2.27
C LEU A 130 14.69 -2.43 -2.05
N ILE A 131 13.77 -3.38 -2.19
CA ILE A 131 12.37 -3.19 -1.79
C ILE A 131 12.32 -2.97 -0.27
N LYS A 132 11.44 -2.08 0.20
CA LYS A 132 11.25 -1.84 1.64
C LYS A 132 9.78 -1.71 2.01
N HIS A 133 9.51 -1.84 3.31
CA HIS A 133 8.26 -1.42 3.92
C HIS A 133 8.33 0.08 4.21
N PHE A 134 7.38 0.83 3.65
CA PHE A 134 7.29 2.27 3.88
C PHE A 134 6.54 2.52 5.17
N HIS A 135 6.87 3.64 5.82
CA HIS A 135 6.22 4.05 7.04
C HIS A 135 6.25 5.57 7.19
N ILE A 136 5.36 6.07 8.04
CA ILE A 136 5.38 7.44 8.57
C ILE A 136 5.65 7.34 10.07
N THR A 137 6.76 7.86 10.54
CA THR A 137 7.07 7.87 11.99
C THR A 137 6.13 8.85 12.70
N LEU A 138 5.46 8.37 13.76
CA LEU A 138 4.55 9.18 14.58
C LEU A 138 5.22 9.67 15.88
N SER A 139 6.12 8.86 16.43
CA SER A 139 6.88 9.18 17.63
C SER A 139 7.97 10.23 17.37
N THR A 140 8.35 10.97 18.42
CA THR A 140 9.47 11.92 18.37
C THR A 140 10.84 11.23 18.28
N THR A 141 10.92 10.00 18.77
CA THR A 141 12.11 9.15 18.68
C THR A 141 11.90 8.16 17.55
N ASP A 142 12.90 8.03 16.67
CA ASP A 142 12.94 6.99 15.65
C ASP A 142 14.00 5.96 16.03
N ASP A 143 13.62 4.69 15.99
CA ASP A 143 14.53 3.56 16.15
C ASP A 143 14.54 2.75 14.85
N HIS A 144 15.68 2.78 14.17
CA HIS A 144 15.86 2.08 12.90
C HIS A 144 16.09 0.56 13.06
N SER A 145 16.27 0.07 14.29
CA SER A 145 16.46 -1.37 14.59
C SER A 145 15.15 -2.14 14.71
N LEU A 146 14.03 -1.45 14.90
CA LEU A 146 12.71 -2.07 15.01
C LEU A 146 12.23 -2.58 13.66
N ASP A 147 11.53 -3.72 13.67
CA ASP A 147 10.84 -4.21 12.49
C ASP A 147 9.66 -3.28 12.15
N LYS A 148 9.75 -2.59 11.01
CA LYS A 148 8.71 -1.67 10.49
C LYS A 148 7.88 -2.31 9.37
N SER A 149 7.96 -3.63 9.24
CA SER A 149 7.15 -4.42 8.31
C SER A 149 5.71 -4.55 8.79
N ILE A 150 4.84 -5.11 7.94
CA ILE A 150 3.45 -5.35 8.31
C ILE A 150 3.27 -6.26 9.54
N TYR A 151 4.28 -7.06 9.90
CA TYR A 151 4.25 -7.92 11.07
C TYR A 151 4.30 -7.14 12.38
N SER A 152 4.66 -5.86 12.31
CA SER A 152 4.69 -4.95 13.46
C SER A 152 3.35 -4.29 13.75
N LEU A 153 2.29 -4.58 12.98
CA LEU A 153 0.97 -3.95 13.17
C LEU A 153 0.43 -4.24 14.57
N HIS A 154 -0.06 -3.17 15.20
CA HIS A 154 -0.65 -3.19 16.53
C HIS A 154 -2.11 -3.67 16.48
N GLY A 155 -2.53 -4.39 17.52
CA GLY A 155 -3.78 -5.15 17.51
C GLY A 155 -3.62 -6.46 16.74
N SER A 156 -4.45 -7.46 17.03
CA SER A 156 -4.45 -8.70 16.24
C SER A 156 -4.56 -8.33 14.77
N PHE A 157 -3.49 -8.60 13.99
CA PHE A 157 -3.44 -8.38 12.55
C PHE A 157 -4.54 -9.20 11.89
N LEU A 158 -5.72 -8.60 11.74
CA LEU A 158 -6.86 -9.22 11.10
C LEU A 158 -6.91 -8.68 9.69
N ILE A 159 -6.25 -9.40 8.79
CA ILE A 159 -6.39 -9.24 7.33
C ILE A 159 -7.87 -9.10 6.96
N ASP A 160 -8.76 -9.75 7.72
CA ASP A 160 -10.22 -9.69 7.65
C ASP A 160 -10.81 -8.27 7.62
N ASN A 161 -10.09 -7.26 8.13
CA ASN A 161 -10.52 -5.86 8.13
C ASN A 161 -10.07 -5.10 6.87
N PHE A 162 -9.14 -5.62 6.08
CA PHE A 162 -8.67 -4.96 4.88
C PHE A 162 -9.70 -5.03 3.77
N ASP A 163 -9.97 -3.90 3.13
CA ASP A 163 -10.81 -3.87 1.94
C ASP A 163 -10.09 -4.52 0.73
N LEU A 164 -10.83 -4.65 -0.37
CA LEU A 164 -10.32 -5.22 -1.62
C LEU A 164 -9.05 -4.50 -2.12
N ASN A 165 -8.99 -3.18 -1.95
CA ASN A 165 -7.90 -2.35 -2.46
C ASN A 165 -6.63 -2.54 -1.63
N ALA A 166 -6.74 -2.54 -0.31
CA ALA A 166 -5.64 -2.80 0.60
C ALA A 166 -5.03 -4.19 0.37
N ILE A 167 -5.85 -5.24 0.19
CA ILE A 167 -5.35 -6.59 -0.11
C ILE A 167 -4.69 -6.65 -1.49
N ASP A 168 -5.29 -6.06 -2.54
CA ASP A 168 -4.67 -6.02 -3.88
C ASP A 168 -3.28 -5.38 -3.83
N HIS A 169 -3.18 -4.24 -3.14
CA HIS A 169 -1.91 -3.54 -2.95
C HIS A 169 -0.90 -4.35 -2.12
N LEU A 170 -1.36 -5.13 -1.15
CA LEU A 170 -0.51 -6.01 -0.35
C LEU A 170 0.04 -7.18 -1.19
N VAL A 171 -0.82 -7.82 -1.98
CA VAL A 171 -0.44 -8.89 -2.92
C VAL A 171 0.63 -8.38 -3.90
N LEU A 172 0.41 -7.19 -4.47
CA LEU A 172 1.38 -6.55 -5.35
C LEU A 172 2.71 -6.25 -4.64
N SER A 173 2.66 -5.79 -3.39
CA SER A 173 3.86 -5.49 -2.60
C SER A 173 4.72 -6.74 -2.41
N TYR A 174 4.11 -7.85 -2.01
CA TYR A 174 4.79 -9.13 -1.85
C TYR A 174 5.33 -9.69 -3.17
N ASN A 175 4.56 -9.56 -4.26
CA ASN A 175 5.02 -9.97 -5.58
C ASN A 175 6.22 -9.14 -6.07
N LEU A 176 6.28 -7.83 -5.77
CA LEU A 176 7.44 -6.98 -6.10
C LEU A 176 8.69 -7.35 -5.31
N ALA A 177 8.51 -7.80 -4.06
CA ALA A 177 9.54 -8.30 -3.17
C ALA A 177 9.95 -9.76 -3.48
N ASP A 178 9.40 -10.37 -4.53
CA ASP A 178 9.64 -11.76 -4.92
C ASP A 178 9.28 -12.77 -3.79
N GLN A 179 8.33 -12.39 -2.92
CA GLN A 179 7.78 -13.21 -1.82
C GLN A 179 6.45 -13.85 -2.26
N PHE A 180 6.55 -14.83 -3.17
CA PHE A 180 5.39 -15.39 -3.87
C PHE A 180 4.46 -16.21 -2.98
N ASP A 181 4.95 -16.80 -1.89
CA ASP A 181 4.11 -17.59 -0.97
C ASP A 181 3.12 -16.69 -0.23
N GLN A 182 3.59 -15.56 0.31
CA GLN A 182 2.78 -14.54 0.95
C GLN A 182 1.82 -13.93 -0.07
N ALA A 183 2.31 -13.58 -1.27
CA ALA A 183 1.45 -13.06 -2.33
C ALA A 183 0.32 -14.04 -2.67
N ASN A 184 0.60 -15.34 -2.77
CA ASN A 184 -0.38 -16.39 -3.04
C ASN A 184 -1.41 -16.52 -1.91
N LEU A 185 -0.98 -16.46 -0.65
CA LEU A 185 -1.86 -16.46 0.52
C LEU A 185 -2.89 -15.33 0.41
N TYR A 186 -2.43 -14.10 0.22
CA TYR A 186 -3.31 -12.92 0.14
C TYR A 186 -4.17 -12.90 -1.12
N ALA A 187 -3.67 -13.41 -2.26
CA ALA A 187 -4.46 -13.51 -3.49
C ALA A 187 -5.61 -14.51 -3.33
N ARG A 188 -5.38 -15.62 -2.64
CA ARG A 188 -6.44 -16.58 -2.28
C ARG A 188 -7.46 -15.95 -1.35
N GLU A 189 -7.00 -15.24 -0.32
CA GLU A 189 -7.88 -14.52 0.60
C GLU A 189 -8.77 -13.50 -0.12
N MET A 190 -8.19 -12.77 -1.07
CA MET A 190 -8.91 -11.84 -1.94
C MET A 190 -9.99 -12.54 -2.77
N CYS A 191 -9.71 -13.73 -3.34
CA CYS A 191 -10.70 -14.52 -4.07
C CYS A 191 -11.81 -15.08 -3.18
N ILE A 192 -11.50 -15.45 -1.93
CA ILE A 192 -12.48 -15.99 -0.97
C ILE A 192 -13.43 -14.87 -0.53
N ARG A 193 -12.89 -13.72 -0.13
CA ARG A 193 -13.68 -12.60 0.43
C ARG A 193 -14.36 -11.76 -0.64
N PHE A 194 -13.77 -11.67 -1.83
CA PHE A 194 -14.28 -10.88 -2.95
C PHE A 194 -14.40 -11.73 -4.22
N PRO A 195 -15.26 -12.76 -4.23
CA PRO A 195 -15.31 -13.77 -5.31
C PRO A 195 -15.75 -13.23 -6.68
N ASN A 196 -16.34 -12.03 -6.69
CA ASN A 196 -16.76 -11.32 -7.90
C ASN A 196 -15.74 -10.26 -8.36
N SER A 197 -14.60 -10.12 -7.67
CA SER A 197 -13.52 -9.25 -8.11
C SER A 197 -12.65 -9.95 -9.14
N GLU A 198 -12.69 -9.46 -10.39
CA GLU A 198 -11.80 -9.92 -11.45
C GLU A 198 -10.32 -9.73 -11.09
N LYS A 199 -9.98 -8.66 -10.37
CA LYS A 199 -8.61 -8.39 -9.89
C LYS A 199 -8.07 -9.52 -9.02
N GLY A 200 -8.86 -10.03 -8.08
CA GLY A 200 -8.40 -11.09 -7.17
C GLY A 200 -7.99 -12.34 -7.93
N TRP A 201 -8.82 -12.76 -8.89
CA TRP A 201 -8.54 -13.90 -9.75
C TRP A 201 -7.35 -13.66 -10.68
N LEU A 202 -7.17 -12.44 -11.22
CA LEU A 202 -5.99 -12.08 -11.99
C LEU A 202 -4.71 -12.19 -11.17
N ARG A 203 -4.70 -11.67 -9.93
CA ARG A 203 -3.54 -11.77 -9.04
C ARG A 203 -3.20 -13.22 -8.73
N LEU A 204 -4.20 -14.03 -8.38
CA LEU A 204 -4.00 -15.45 -8.12
C LEU A 204 -3.43 -16.17 -9.34
N GLY A 205 -3.94 -15.89 -10.54
CA GLY A 205 -3.45 -16.46 -11.79
C GLY A 205 -1.98 -16.13 -12.05
N ASP A 206 -1.60 -14.87 -11.88
CA ASP A 206 -0.22 -14.40 -12.09
C ASP A 206 0.77 -15.06 -11.12
N ILE A 207 0.39 -15.18 -9.85
CA ILE A 207 1.25 -15.76 -8.81
C ILE A 207 1.30 -17.28 -8.95
N ALA A 208 0.17 -17.94 -9.21
CA ALA A 208 0.13 -19.38 -9.45
C ALA A 208 1.03 -19.78 -10.62
N ARG A 209 1.07 -18.97 -11.70
CA ARG A 209 1.97 -19.20 -12.82
C ARG A 209 3.45 -19.07 -12.43
N ARG A 210 3.80 -18.09 -11.60
CA ARG A 210 5.17 -17.91 -11.07
C ARG A 210 5.61 -19.09 -10.20
N ASN A 211 4.67 -19.67 -9.45
CA ASN A 211 4.88 -20.85 -8.61
C ASN A 211 4.67 -22.19 -9.37
N GLU A 212 4.62 -22.15 -10.71
CA GLU A 212 4.45 -23.34 -11.57
C GLU A 212 3.15 -24.16 -11.31
N GLN A 213 2.16 -23.54 -10.67
CA GLN A 213 0.83 -24.11 -10.44
C GLN A 213 -0.07 -23.88 -11.66
N TYR A 214 0.33 -24.38 -12.83
CA TYR A 214 -0.27 -24.03 -14.12
C TYR A 214 -1.79 -24.28 -14.19
N LYS A 215 -2.27 -25.39 -13.61
CA LYS A 215 -3.72 -25.68 -13.56
C LYS A 215 -4.48 -24.60 -12.80
N LEU A 216 -3.95 -24.16 -11.66
CA LEU A 216 -4.55 -23.07 -10.89
C LEU A 216 -4.48 -21.75 -11.66
N ALA A 217 -3.36 -21.47 -12.32
CA ALA A 217 -3.19 -20.28 -13.13
C ALA A 217 -4.23 -20.19 -14.26
N ILE A 218 -4.44 -21.28 -15.00
CA ILE A 218 -5.44 -21.35 -16.08
C ILE A 218 -6.86 -21.14 -15.53
N LEU A 219 -7.22 -21.84 -14.46
CA LEU A 219 -8.56 -21.73 -13.86
C LEU A 219 -8.83 -20.31 -13.31
N ALA A 220 -7.83 -19.70 -12.67
CA ALA A 220 -7.94 -18.33 -12.15
C ALA A 220 -8.09 -17.31 -13.29
N ASN A 221 -7.28 -17.41 -14.36
CA ASN A 221 -7.41 -16.55 -15.54
C ASN A 221 -8.77 -16.73 -16.24
N ALA A 222 -9.29 -17.96 -16.32
CA ALA A 222 -10.60 -18.23 -16.90
C ALA A 222 -11.73 -17.59 -16.07
N ARG A 223 -11.64 -17.66 -14.74
CA ARG A 223 -12.58 -17.00 -13.84
C ARG A 223 -12.51 -15.47 -13.96
N ALA A 224 -11.32 -14.90 -13.99
CA ALA A 224 -11.12 -13.46 -14.21
C ALA A 224 -11.75 -13.00 -15.54
N MET A 225 -11.52 -13.75 -16.61
CA MET A 225 -12.08 -13.46 -17.94
C MET A 225 -13.61 -13.50 -17.93
N HIS A 226 -14.20 -14.53 -17.32
CA HIS A 226 -15.65 -14.64 -17.21
C HIS A 226 -16.28 -13.45 -16.46
N LEU A 227 -15.64 -12.97 -15.39
CA LEU A 227 -16.09 -11.79 -14.66
C LEU A 227 -15.92 -10.50 -15.47
N ALA A 228 -14.82 -10.39 -16.23
CA ALA A 228 -14.53 -9.23 -17.07
C ALA A 228 -15.47 -9.12 -18.29
N ASP A 229 -15.89 -10.24 -18.88
CA ASP A 229 -16.88 -10.27 -19.96
C ASP A 229 -18.22 -9.68 -19.50
N GLY A 230 -18.62 -9.94 -18.26
CA GLY A 230 -19.80 -9.33 -17.64
C GLY A 230 -19.69 -7.81 -17.41
N GLN A 231 -18.48 -7.26 -17.45
CA GLN A 231 -18.19 -5.83 -17.27
C GLN A 231 -17.74 -5.12 -18.57
N GLY A 232 -17.68 -5.83 -19.71
CA GLY A 232 -17.25 -5.27 -21.00
C GLY A 232 -15.76 -4.95 -21.12
N SER A 233 -14.89 -5.57 -20.31
CA SER A 233 -13.45 -5.24 -20.28
C SER A 233 -12.61 -6.12 -21.22
N GLY A 234 -12.58 -5.76 -22.51
CA GLY A 234 -11.80 -6.49 -23.53
C GLY A 234 -10.30 -6.62 -23.22
N LYS A 235 -9.70 -5.64 -22.51
CA LYS A 235 -8.27 -5.68 -22.14
C LYS A 235 -7.94 -6.81 -21.18
N ILE A 236 -8.83 -7.11 -20.23
CA ILE A 236 -8.61 -8.19 -19.26
C ILE A 236 -8.73 -9.54 -19.96
N ARG A 237 -9.68 -9.68 -20.87
CA ARG A 237 -9.83 -10.87 -21.71
C ARG A 237 -8.55 -11.16 -22.51
N ASP A 238 -8.04 -10.17 -23.23
CA ASP A 238 -6.81 -10.30 -24.03
C ASP A 238 -5.57 -10.62 -23.16
N TYR A 239 -5.55 -10.12 -21.93
CA TYR A 239 -4.52 -10.42 -20.96
C TYR A 239 -4.59 -11.90 -20.52
N CYS A 240 -5.77 -12.37 -20.12
CA CYS A 240 -5.99 -13.75 -19.68
C CYS A 240 -5.66 -14.74 -20.79
N CYS A 241 -6.12 -14.50 -22.03
CA CYS A 241 -5.85 -15.38 -23.17
C CYS A 241 -4.36 -15.57 -23.47
N ARG A 242 -3.52 -14.57 -23.19
CA ARG A 242 -2.06 -14.66 -23.38
C ARG A 242 -1.32 -15.38 -22.25
N ARG A 243 -2.01 -15.70 -21.15
CA ARG A 243 -1.42 -16.25 -19.91
C ARG A 243 -2.00 -17.61 -19.50
N MET A 244 -2.95 -18.15 -20.27
CA MET A 244 -3.34 -19.56 -20.25
C MET A 244 -2.34 -20.37 -21.06
#